data_AF-A0A7X8D4R7-F1
#
_entry.id   AF-A0A7X8D4R7-F1
#
_cell.length_a   1.000
_cell.length_b   1.000
_cell.length_c   1.000
_cell.angle_alpha   90.00
_cell.angle_beta   90.00
_cell.angle_gamma   90.00
#
_symmetry.space_group_name_H-M   'P 1'
#
loop_
_entity.id
_entity.type
_entity.pdbx_description
1 polymer ?
#
loop_
_entity_poly.entity_id
_entity_poly.type
_entity_poly.pdbx_seq_one_letter_code
_entity_poly.pdbx_strand_id
1 'polypeptide(L)'
;QSSHADRIATIAQVYRETQVLIDPHTADGVKVARDHMQPGVPMLVLETALPAKFSETIEEAIGQPAPVPEHLQHLNDLPQRVVVMDADVEQVRAYMLQNA
;
A
#
# COMPACT_ATOMS: atom_id res chain seq x y z
N GLN A 1 3.29 6.69 -17.26
CA GLN A 1 2.91 7.44 -16.04
C GLN A 1 1.50 7.05 -15.63
N SER A 2 1.19 7.10 -14.33
CA SER A 2 -0.13 6.84 -13.75
C SER A 2 -0.50 7.96 -12.79
N SER A 3 -1.69 8.52 -12.94
CA SER A 3 -2.28 9.49 -12.02
C SER A 3 -3.01 8.80 -10.86
N HIS A 4 -3.52 9.58 -9.90
CA HIS A 4 -4.40 9.04 -8.86
C HIS A 4 -5.67 8.41 -9.44
N ALA A 5 -6.34 9.13 -10.34
CA ALA A 5 -7.56 8.64 -11.00
C ALA A 5 -7.30 7.34 -11.79
N ASP A 6 -6.14 7.21 -12.44
CA ASP A 6 -5.75 5.99 -13.14
C ASP A 6 -5.63 4.80 -12.18
N ARG A 7 -5.03 5.00 -10.99
CA ARG A 7 -4.91 3.95 -9.97
C ARG A 7 -6.27 3.53 -9.42
N ILE A 8 -7.14 4.49 -9.11
CA ILE A 8 -8.52 4.23 -8.65
C ILE A 8 -9.28 3.40 -9.68
N ALA A 9 -9.26 3.82 -10.96
CA ALA A 9 -9.92 3.08 -12.03
C ALA A 9 -9.33 1.67 -12.22
N THR A 10 -8.01 1.53 -12.08
CA THR A 10 -7.30 0.25 -12.22
C THR A 10 -7.65 -0.71 -11.08
N ILE A 11 -7.69 -0.25 -9.82
CA ILE A 11 -8.13 -1.05 -8.67
C ILE A 11 -9.56 -1.55 -8.89
N ALA A 12 -10.47 -0.64 -9.24
CA ALA A 12 -11.88 -0.99 -9.48
C ALA A 12 -12.04 -1.98 -10.63
N GLN A 13 -11.27 -1.81 -11.71
CA GLN A 13 -11.29 -2.71 -12.86
C GLN A 13 -10.79 -4.11 -12.49
N VAL A 14 -9.61 -4.21 -11.85
CA VAL A 14 -9.03 -5.51 -11.47
C VAL A 14 -9.96 -6.24 -10.51
N TYR A 15 -10.53 -5.53 -9.52
CA TYR A 15 -11.46 -6.12 -8.58
C TYR A 15 -12.73 -6.63 -9.28
N ARG A 16 -13.33 -5.83 -10.16
CA ARG A 16 -14.51 -6.24 -10.93
C ARG A 16 -14.24 -7.48 -11.80
N GLU A 17 -13.08 -7.54 -12.43
CA GLU A 17 -12.72 -8.61 -13.38
C GLU A 17 -12.29 -9.91 -12.70
N THR A 18 -11.60 -9.82 -11.55
CA THR A 18 -10.90 -10.96 -10.95
C THR A 18 -11.31 -11.25 -9.51
N GLN A 19 -12.04 -10.34 -8.87
CA GLN A 19 -12.33 -10.34 -7.43
C GLN A 19 -11.07 -10.27 -6.54
N VAL A 20 -9.90 -9.98 -7.13
CA VAL A 20 -8.65 -9.71 -6.41
C VAL A 20 -8.57 -8.21 -6.10
N LEU A 21 -8.31 -7.89 -4.85
CA LEU A 21 -7.99 -6.54 -4.40
C LEU A 21 -6.49 -6.30 -4.51
N ILE A 22 -6.11 -5.17 -5.10
CA ILE A 22 -4.71 -4.74 -5.22
C ILE A 22 -4.52 -3.36 -4.61
N ASP A 23 -3.35 -3.10 -4.05
CA ASP A 23 -3.02 -1.80 -3.48
C ASP A 23 -2.69 -0.74 -4.56
N PRO A 24 -2.59 0.56 -4.19
CA PRO A 24 -2.29 1.61 -5.14
C PRO A 24 -0.94 1.45 -5.88
N HIS A 25 0.09 0.89 -5.23
CA HIS A 25 1.39 0.67 -5.87
C HIS A 25 1.31 -0.44 -6.93
N THR A 26 0.62 -1.53 -6.62
CA THR A 26 0.36 -2.60 -7.57
C THR A 26 -0.51 -2.12 -8.72
N ALA A 27 -1.52 -1.29 -8.46
CA ALA A 27 -2.36 -0.69 -9.50
C ALA A 27 -1.57 0.24 -10.43
N ASP A 28 -0.59 1.00 -9.93
CA ASP A 28 0.35 1.76 -10.75
C ASP A 28 1.11 0.84 -11.71
N GLY A 29 1.67 -0.24 -11.17
CA GLY A 29 2.35 -1.29 -11.93
C GLY A 29 1.46 -1.92 -13.01
N VAL A 30 0.23 -2.32 -12.67
CA VAL A 30 -0.74 -2.90 -13.61
C VAL A 30 -1.10 -1.91 -14.71
N LYS A 31 -1.38 -0.65 -14.36
CA LYS A 31 -1.74 0.37 -15.34
C LYS A 31 -0.64 0.55 -16.37
N VAL A 32 0.60 0.73 -15.93
CA VAL A 32 1.73 0.98 -16.84
C VAL A 32 2.09 -0.29 -17.62
N ALA A 33 2.06 -1.46 -16.98
CA ALA A 33 2.41 -2.73 -17.62
C ALA A 33 1.50 -3.06 -18.81
N ARG A 34 0.21 -2.70 -18.75
CA ARG A 34 -0.75 -2.89 -19.84
C ARG A 34 -0.34 -2.18 -21.14
N ASP A 35 0.29 -1.01 -21.03
CA ASP A 35 0.78 -0.23 -22.18
C ASP A 35 2.01 -0.89 -22.85
N HIS A 36 2.63 -1.90 -22.21
CA HIS A 36 3.87 -2.54 -22.63
C HIS A 36 3.76 -4.07 -22.84
N MET A 37 2.55 -4.62 -22.87
CA MET A 37 2.35 -6.04 -23.12
C MET A 37 2.82 -6.45 -24.52
N GLN A 38 3.53 -7.58 -24.62
CA GLN A 38 4.01 -8.14 -25.88
C GLN A 38 3.35 -9.50 -26.14
N PRO A 39 2.83 -9.77 -27.36
CA PRO A 39 2.25 -11.06 -27.69
C PRO A 39 3.24 -12.21 -27.44
N GLY A 40 2.78 -13.23 -26.71
CA GLY A 40 3.58 -14.41 -26.38
C GLY A 40 4.58 -14.24 -25.23
N VAL A 41 4.70 -13.05 -24.62
CA VAL A 41 5.58 -12.80 -23.46
C VAL A 41 4.74 -12.55 -22.20
N PRO A 42 4.83 -13.41 -21.16
CA PRO A 42 4.14 -13.17 -19.90
C PRO A 42 4.61 -11.88 -19.22
N MET A 43 3.68 -11.02 -18.84
CA MET A 43 3.93 -9.82 -18.03
C MET A 43 3.71 -10.14 -16.56
N LEU A 44 4.68 -9.77 -15.71
CA LEU A 44 4.58 -9.91 -14.26
C LEU A 44 4.61 -8.53 -13.61
N VAL A 45 3.64 -8.26 -12.75
CA VAL A 45 3.59 -7.06 -11.90
C VAL A 45 3.90 -7.49 -10.47
N LEU A 46 4.82 -6.79 -9.82
CA LEU A 46 5.15 -7.06 -8.42
C LEU A 46 4.11 -6.41 -7.52
N GLU A 47 3.46 -7.22 -6.69
CA GLU A 47 2.65 -6.72 -5.59
C GLU A 47 3.55 -6.32 -4.43
N THR A 48 3.74 -5.01 -4.22
CA THR A 48 4.73 -4.49 -3.27
C THR A 48 4.15 -4.20 -1.89
N ALA A 49 2.82 -4.19 -1.76
CA ALA A 49 2.11 -4.00 -0.50
C ALA A 49 0.72 -4.66 -0.53
N LEU A 50 0.23 -5.01 0.66
CA LEU A 50 -1.16 -5.47 0.81
C LEU A 50 -2.15 -4.29 0.77
N PRO A 51 -3.36 -4.47 0.21
CA PRO A 51 -4.41 -3.44 0.19
C PRO A 51 -4.76 -2.86 1.56
N ALA A 52 -4.69 -3.68 2.62
CA ALA A 52 -4.95 -3.29 4.01
C ALA A 52 -4.08 -2.13 4.50
N LYS A 53 -2.90 -1.91 3.89
CA LYS A 53 -2.02 -0.78 4.23
C LYS A 53 -2.53 0.57 3.70
N PHE A 54 -3.49 0.56 2.77
CA PHE A 54 -3.99 1.74 2.05
C PHE A 54 -5.53 1.72 1.96
N SER A 55 -6.21 1.38 3.05
CA SER A 55 -7.65 1.11 3.08
C SER A 55 -8.52 2.26 2.54
N GLU A 56 -8.17 3.52 2.82
CA GLU A 56 -8.91 4.69 2.33
C GLU A 56 -8.96 4.74 0.78
N THR A 57 -7.84 4.46 0.11
CA THR A 57 -7.78 4.43 -1.35
C THR A 57 -8.58 3.26 -1.93
N ILE A 58 -8.64 2.14 -1.21
CA ILE A 58 -9.46 0.98 -1.60
C ILE A 58 -10.95 1.33 -1.47
N GLU A 59 -11.34 1.97 -0.37
CA GLU A 59 -12.71 2.43 -0.16
C GLU A 59 -13.14 3.46 -1.21
N GLU A 60 -12.27 4.40 -1.59
CA GLU A 60 -12.51 5.31 -2.71
C GLU A 60 -12.75 4.55 -4.03
N ALA A 61 -11.98 3.49 -4.29
CA ALA A 61 -12.05 2.77 -5.56
C ALA A 61 -13.25 1.83 -5.68
N ILE A 62 -13.65 1.16 -4.60
CA ILE A 62 -14.66 0.10 -4.65
C ILE A 62 -15.81 0.26 -3.65
N GLY A 63 -15.83 1.33 -2.86
CA GLY A 63 -16.90 1.65 -1.90
C GLY A 63 -16.87 0.84 -0.60
N GLN A 64 -15.81 0.08 -0.35
CA GLN A 64 -15.61 -0.66 0.90
C GLN A 64 -14.12 -0.70 1.29
N PRO A 65 -13.80 -0.69 2.59
CA PRO A 65 -12.42 -0.75 3.05
C PRO A 65 -11.77 -2.09 2.73
N ALA A 66 -10.44 -2.10 2.67
CA ALA A 66 -9.68 -3.34 2.55
C ALA A 66 -9.84 -4.19 3.83
N PRO A 67 -10.03 -5.52 3.70
CA PRO A 67 -10.07 -6.39 4.86
C PRO A 67 -8.71 -6.43 5.57
N VAL A 68 -8.72 -6.32 6.90
CA VAL A 68 -7.51 -6.47 7.73
C VAL A 68 -7.26 -7.96 7.99
N PRO A 69 -6.03 -8.47 7.79
CA PRO A 69 -5.69 -9.86 8.13
C PRO A 69 -6.03 -10.19 9.58
N GLU A 70 -6.57 -11.38 9.84
CA GLU A 70 -7.07 -11.80 11.16
C GLU A 70 -6.05 -11.57 12.29
N HIS A 71 -4.80 -11.96 12.06
CA HIS A 71 -3.70 -11.81 13.03
C HIS A 71 -3.30 -10.34 13.32
N LEU A 72 -3.81 -9.37 12.56
CA LEU A 72 -3.53 -7.93 12.72
C LEU A 72 -4.74 -7.11 13.20
N GLN A 73 -5.91 -7.73 13.41
CA GLN A 73 -7.15 -6.99 13.76
C GLN A 73 -7.00 -6.12 15.02
N HIS A 74 -6.19 -6.57 15.99
CA HIS A 74 -5.96 -5.87 17.26
C HIS A 74 -4.64 -5.08 17.29
N LEU A 75 -3.90 -4.99 16.17
CA LEU A 75 -2.59 -4.35 16.15
C LEU A 75 -2.67 -2.88 16.61
N ASN A 76 -3.73 -2.17 16.19
CA ASN A 76 -3.94 -0.77 16.53
C ASN A 76 -4.36 -0.53 17.99
N ASP A 77 -4.85 -1.58 18.67
CA ASP A 77 -5.28 -1.49 20.08
C ASP A 77 -4.10 -1.63 21.06
N LEU A 78 -2.93 -2.05 20.56
CA LEU A 78 -1.74 -2.24 21.39
C LEU A 78 -1.11 -0.90 21.80
N PRO A 79 -0.56 -0.79 23.02
CA PRO A 79 0.13 0.41 23.45
C PRO A 79 1.35 0.68 22.56
N GLN A 80 1.43 1.88 22.01
CA GLN A 80 2.59 2.32 21.24
C GLN A 80 3.71 2.80 22.19
N ARG A 81 4.89 2.19 22.07
CA ARG A 81 6.10 2.67 22.76
C ARG A 81 6.88 3.57 21.81
N VAL A 82 6.68 4.89 21.95
CA VAL A 82 7.30 5.91 21.10
C VAL A 82 7.91 7.02 21.95
N VAL A 83 9.00 7.62 21.46
CA VAL A 83 9.60 8.83 22.03
C VAL A 83 9.56 9.90 20.96
N VAL A 84 8.84 10.98 21.21
CA VAL A 84 8.74 12.11 20.29
C VAL A 84 9.98 12.99 20.43
N MET A 85 10.60 13.34 19.31
CA MET A 85 11.79 14.20 19.25
C MET A 85 11.60 15.24 18.14
N ASP A 86 12.25 16.38 18.30
CA ASP A 86 12.38 17.35 17.21
C ASP A 86 13.26 16.76 16.08
N ALA A 87 13.21 17.38 14.90
CA ALA A 87 14.09 17.05 13.78
C ALA A 87 15.53 17.56 14.04
N ASP A 88 16.16 17.05 15.11
CA ASP A 88 17.48 17.44 15.61
C ASP A 88 18.40 16.22 15.70
N VAL A 89 19.52 16.29 14.98
CA VAL A 89 20.49 15.19 14.88
C VAL A 89 21.17 14.86 16.21
N GLU A 90 21.42 15.86 17.06
CA GLU A 90 22.10 15.67 18.34
C GLU A 90 21.15 15.06 19.37
N GLN A 91 19.86 15.42 19.34
CA GLN A 91 18.85 14.76 20.18
C GLN A 91 18.72 13.26 19.85
N VAL A 92 18.62 12.91 18.56
CA VAL A 92 18.55 11.51 18.12
C VAL A 92 19.82 10.75 18.51
N ARG A 93 21.00 11.34 18.28
CA ARG A 93 22.29 10.75 18.66
C ARG A 93 22.36 10.47 20.16
N ALA A 94 22.00 11.45 20.99
CA ALA A 94 22.04 11.32 22.44
C ALA A 94 21.10 10.20 22.93
N TYR A 95 19.89 10.13 22.38
CA TYR A 95 18.94 9.06 22.71
C TYR A 95 19.48 7.67 22.33
N MET A 96 20.06 7.52 21.13
CA MET A 96 20.67 6.25 20.72
C MET A 96 21.80 5.83 21.67
N LEU A 97 22.67 6.75 22.08
CA LEU A 97 23.77 6.45 23.01
C LEU A 97 23.28 6.07 24.41
N GLN A 98 22.16 6.63 24.88
CA GLN A 98 21.58 6.32 26.19
C GLN A 98 20.83 4.98 26.21
N ASN A 99 20.46 4.44 25.05
CA ASN A 99 19.64 3.22 24.91
C ASN A 99 20.32 2.13 24.07
N ALA A 100 21.64 2.21 23.88
CA ALA A 100 22.43 1.21 23.17
C ALA A 100 22.67 -0.06 24.01
#